data_AF-A0A0U1RNR0-F1
#
_entry.id   AF-A0A0U1RNR0-F1
#
_cell.length_a   1.000
_cell.length_b   1.000
_cell.length_c   1.000
_cell.angle_alpha   90.00
_cell.angle_beta   90.00
_cell.angle_gamma   90.00
#
_symmetry.space_group_name_H-M   'P 1'
#
loop_
_entity.id
_entity.type
_entity.pdbx_description
1 polymer ?
#
loop_
_entity_poly.entity_id
_entity_poly.type
_entity_poly.pdbx_seq_one_letter_code
_entity_poly.pdbx_strand_id
1 'polypeptide(L)'
;RLLSLPPEAFEMPLTSDPRLTVTISPPLAHTGPAPVLARLISYDLREGQDSKVLNSLAKSEGPRLELRPRPHQAPRSRALVVHIHGGGFVAQTSKSHEPYLKNWAQELGVPIFSIDYSLAPEAPFPRALEECFFAYCWAVKHCDLLGETQVQLESGYALQGTVQVGISASLCPFGQQPME
;
A
#
# COMPACT_ATOMS: atom_id res chain seq x y z
N ARG A 1 4.03 -10.72 -1.26
CA ARG A 1 3.56 -10.92 -2.65
C ARG A 1 3.88 -9.66 -3.45
N LEU A 2 4.49 -9.80 -4.63
CA LEU A 2 4.74 -8.67 -5.53
C LEU A 2 3.51 -8.44 -6.42
N LEU A 3 3.04 -7.21 -6.50
CA LEU A 3 1.88 -6.75 -7.26
C LEU A 3 2.35 -5.80 -8.36
N SER A 4 1.66 -5.83 -9.49
CA SER A 4 1.86 -4.94 -10.63
C SER A 4 0.60 -4.11 -10.84
N LEU A 5 0.62 -2.87 -10.40
CA LEU A 5 -0.51 -1.95 -10.51
C LEU A 5 -0.65 -1.50 -11.97
N PRO A 6 -1.85 -1.55 -12.57
CA PRO A 6 -2.03 -1.13 -13.96
C PRO A 6 -1.82 0.38 -14.11
N PRO A 7 -1.20 0.85 -15.21
CA PRO A 7 -1.00 2.28 -15.48
C PRO A 7 -2.26 2.92 -16.05
N GLU A 8 -3.38 2.75 -15.37
CA GLU A 8 -4.69 3.25 -15.77
C GLU A 8 -5.13 4.36 -14.83
N ALA A 9 -5.71 5.42 -15.38
CA ALA A 9 -6.26 6.50 -14.57
C ALA A 9 -7.49 6.02 -13.79
N PHE A 10 -7.70 6.58 -12.61
CA PHE A 10 -8.86 6.23 -11.80
C PHE A 10 -9.37 7.40 -10.97
N GLU A 11 -10.68 7.42 -10.73
CA GLU A 11 -11.32 8.44 -9.89
C GLU A 11 -11.20 8.11 -8.40
N MET A 12 -10.97 9.15 -7.60
CA MET A 12 -11.05 9.12 -6.14
C MET A 12 -11.99 10.22 -5.63
N PRO A 13 -12.84 9.95 -4.63
CA PRO A 13 -13.65 10.99 -4.00
C PRO A 13 -12.76 11.94 -3.18
N LEU A 14 -13.10 13.23 -3.16
CA LEU A 14 -12.43 14.20 -2.29
C LEU A 14 -12.84 13.98 -0.83
N THR A 15 -11.88 14.11 0.08
CA THR A 15 -12.16 14.02 1.53
C THR A 15 -13.07 15.15 2.01
N SER A 16 -13.01 16.33 1.38
CA SER A 16 -13.81 17.50 1.74
C SER A 16 -15.27 17.42 1.26
N ASP A 17 -15.51 16.77 0.11
CA ASP A 17 -16.86 16.53 -0.43
C ASP A 17 -16.84 15.21 -1.23
N PRO A 18 -17.40 14.11 -0.67
CA PRO A 18 -17.42 12.82 -1.33
C PRO A 18 -18.20 12.77 -2.66
N ARG A 19 -18.99 13.81 -2.97
CA ARG A 19 -19.71 13.91 -4.26
C ARG A 19 -18.81 14.42 -5.38
N LEU A 20 -17.68 15.02 -5.04
CA LEU A 20 -16.68 15.48 -5.99
C LEU A 20 -15.58 14.42 -6.11
N THR A 21 -15.09 14.23 -7.33
CA THR A 21 -14.04 13.26 -7.64
C THR A 21 -12.84 13.96 -8.27
N VAL A 22 -11.66 13.36 -8.07
CA VAL A 22 -10.42 13.75 -8.73
C VAL A 22 -9.86 12.56 -9.48
N THR A 23 -9.44 12.80 -10.72
CA THR A 23 -8.76 11.81 -11.55
C THR A 23 -7.31 11.69 -11.12
N ILE A 24 -6.90 10.49 -10.71
CA ILE A 24 -5.50 10.16 -10.48
C ILE A 24 -4.95 9.58 -11.79
N SER A 25 -4.05 10.31 -12.45
CA SER A 25 -3.39 9.86 -13.68
C SER A 25 -2.20 8.95 -13.38
N PRO A 26 -1.88 7.99 -14.27
CA PRO A 26 -0.68 7.18 -14.12
C PRO A 26 0.59 8.03 -14.20
N PRO A 27 1.73 7.55 -13.67
CA PRO A 27 3.03 8.20 -13.82
C PRO A 27 3.43 8.28 -15.30
N LEU A 28 3.92 9.44 -15.73
CA LEU A 28 4.24 9.71 -17.14
C LEU A 28 5.67 10.17 -17.34
N ALA A 29 6.32 10.73 -16.32
CA ALA A 29 7.62 11.35 -16.46
C ALA A 29 8.65 10.40 -17.10
N HIS A 30 9.34 10.92 -18.13
CA HIS A 30 10.47 10.33 -18.88
C HIS A 30 10.19 9.07 -19.70
N THR A 31 9.38 8.14 -19.20
CA THR A 31 9.19 6.81 -19.81
C THR A 31 7.73 6.49 -20.16
N GLY A 32 6.80 7.43 -19.93
CA GLY A 32 5.38 7.24 -20.21
C GLY A 32 4.67 6.32 -19.21
N PRO A 33 3.39 5.98 -19.45
CA PRO A 33 2.60 5.16 -18.54
C PRO A 33 3.14 3.74 -18.48
N ALA A 34 3.53 3.29 -17.28
CA ALA A 34 3.99 1.93 -17.05
C ALA A 34 3.52 1.41 -15.68
N PRO A 35 3.36 0.08 -15.52
CA PRO A 35 2.89 -0.48 -14.26
C PRO A 35 3.79 -0.11 -13.08
N VAL A 36 3.19 0.25 -11.95
CA VAL A 36 3.92 0.51 -10.70
C VAL A 36 3.98 -0.77 -9.89
N LEU A 37 5.16 -1.13 -9.39
CA LEU A 37 5.32 -2.33 -8.58
C LEU A 37 5.13 -2.02 -7.10
N ALA A 38 4.52 -2.94 -6.39
CA ALA A 38 4.38 -2.85 -4.94
C ALA A 38 4.35 -4.24 -4.30
N ARG A 39 4.90 -4.37 -3.10
CA ARG A 39 4.95 -5.61 -2.33
C ARG A 39 3.96 -5.55 -1.19
N LEU A 40 2.94 -6.42 -1.25
CA LEU A 40 2.04 -6.67 -0.14
C LEU A 40 2.67 -7.70 0.81
N ILE A 41 2.87 -7.30 2.05
CA ILE A 41 3.41 -8.12 3.14
C ILE A 41 2.33 -8.20 4.20
N SER A 42 1.97 -9.41 4.62
CA SER A 42 1.00 -9.63 5.68
C SER A 42 1.40 -10.87 6.45
N TYR A 43 1.38 -10.78 7.77
CA TYR A 43 1.71 -11.92 8.62
C TYR A 43 0.62 -12.99 8.55
N ASP A 44 -0.65 -12.59 8.62
CA ASP A 44 -1.82 -13.45 8.38
C ASP A 44 -2.46 -13.13 7.02
N LEU A 45 -3.02 -14.14 6.37
CA LEU A 45 -3.87 -13.94 5.20
C LEU A 45 -5.17 -13.30 5.68
N ARG A 46 -5.47 -12.09 5.18
CA ARG A 46 -6.67 -11.34 5.55
C ARG A 46 -7.74 -11.42 4.46
N GLU A 47 -8.99 -11.25 4.87
CA GLU A 47 -10.12 -11.06 3.95
C GLU A 47 -9.78 -10.06 2.83
N GLY A 48 -10.04 -10.45 1.58
CA GLY A 48 -9.75 -9.66 0.37
C GLY A 48 -8.41 -9.98 -0.30
N GLN A 49 -7.42 -10.49 0.45
CA GLN A 49 -6.06 -10.74 -0.06
C GLN A 49 -5.92 -12.00 -0.93
N ASP A 50 -6.93 -12.86 -0.93
CA ASP A 50 -7.06 -14.03 -1.80
C ASP A 50 -8.03 -13.80 -2.96
N SER A 51 -8.57 -12.58 -3.11
CA SER A 51 -9.49 -12.23 -4.18
C SER A 51 -8.89 -12.48 -5.56
N LYS A 52 -9.76 -12.84 -6.52
CA LYS A 52 -9.34 -13.03 -7.93
C LYS A 52 -8.67 -11.78 -8.51
N VAL A 53 -9.18 -10.60 -8.14
CA VAL A 53 -8.65 -9.30 -8.56
C VAL A 53 -7.22 -9.10 -8.06
N LEU A 54 -6.95 -9.32 -6.76
CA LEU A 54 -5.60 -9.16 -6.25
C LEU A 54 -4.64 -10.22 -6.81
N ASN A 55 -5.12 -11.44 -7.01
CA ASN A 55 -4.33 -12.52 -7.61
C ASN A 55 -3.97 -12.23 -9.08
N SER A 56 -4.84 -11.57 -9.86
CA SER A 56 -4.51 -11.18 -11.24
C SER A 56 -3.44 -10.08 -11.32
N LEU A 57 -3.26 -9.30 -10.25
CA LEU A 57 -2.19 -8.29 -10.16
C LEU A 57 -0.86 -8.89 -9.68
N ALA A 58 -0.86 -10.12 -9.17
CA ALA A 58 0.32 -10.73 -8.59
C ALA A 58 1.33 -11.14 -9.67
N LYS A 59 2.58 -10.67 -9.56
CA LYS A 59 3.69 -11.23 -10.34
C LYS A 59 4.16 -12.54 -9.72
N SER A 60 4.44 -13.53 -10.55
CA SER A 60 5.00 -14.82 -10.11
C SER A 60 6.47 -14.64 -9.73
N GLU A 61 6.74 -14.27 -8.48
CA GLU A 61 8.09 -14.27 -7.91
C GLU A 61 8.37 -15.65 -7.28
N GLY A 62 9.07 -16.52 -8.02
CA GLY A 62 9.66 -17.75 -7.48
C GLY A 62 8.67 -18.82 -6.97
N PRO A 63 9.19 -19.89 -6.33
CA PRO A 63 8.36 -20.98 -5.83
C PRO A 63 7.34 -20.43 -4.84
N ARG A 64 6.05 -20.76 -5.04
CA ARG A 64 5.02 -20.53 -4.03
C ARG A 64 5.44 -21.27 -2.77
N LEU A 65 5.99 -20.57 -1.79
CA LEU A 65 6.01 -21.05 -0.41
C LEU A 65 4.56 -21.39 -0.10
N GLU A 66 4.27 -22.68 -0.03
CA GLU A 66 2.98 -23.19 0.41
C GLU A 66 2.71 -22.53 1.75
N LEU A 67 1.81 -21.55 1.73
CA LEU A 67 1.30 -20.94 2.95
C LEU A 67 0.75 -22.12 3.73
N ARG A 68 1.31 -22.38 4.93
CA ARG A 68 0.73 -23.34 5.86
C ARG A 68 -0.78 -23.07 5.88
N PRO A 69 -1.65 -24.09 5.70
CA PRO A 69 -3.09 -23.89 5.73
C PRO A 69 -3.44 -23.32 7.11
N ARG A 70 -3.54 -22.00 7.22
CA ARG A 70 -4.16 -21.36 8.37
C ARG A 70 -5.65 -21.48 8.10
N PRO A 71 -6.40 -22.21 8.93
CA PRO A 71 -7.78 -22.60 8.62
C PRO A 71 -8.78 -21.43 8.65
N HIS A 72 -8.31 -20.20 8.84
CA HIS A 72 -9.16 -19.03 8.90
C HIS A 72 -8.45 -17.82 8.29
N GLN A 73 -9.13 -17.13 7.37
CA GLN A 73 -8.73 -15.79 6.97
C GLN A 73 -8.92 -14.89 8.17
N ALA A 74 -7.90 -14.13 8.53
CA ALA A 74 -8.06 -13.09 9.54
C ALA A 74 -9.01 -12.01 9.00
N PRO A 75 -9.80 -11.35 9.86
CA PRO A 75 -10.57 -10.20 9.44
C PRO A 75 -9.64 -9.11 8.90
N ARG A 76 -10.20 -8.20 8.10
CA ARG A 76 -9.50 -7.01 7.64
C ARG A 76 -8.95 -6.21 8.84
N SER A 77 -7.72 -5.71 8.68
CA SER A 77 -7.02 -4.85 9.64
C SER A 77 -7.68 -3.47 9.72
N ARG A 78 -7.57 -2.78 10.86
CA ARG A 78 -8.03 -1.38 10.96
C ARG A 78 -7.08 -0.37 10.33
N ALA A 79 -5.91 -0.82 9.88
CA ALA A 79 -4.89 0.03 9.29
C ALA A 79 -4.08 -0.73 8.23
N LEU A 80 -3.53 0.02 7.28
CA LEU A 80 -2.55 -0.42 6.29
C LEU A 80 -1.31 0.48 6.40
N VAL A 81 -0.12 -0.12 6.46
CA VAL A 81 1.12 0.65 6.40
C VAL A 81 1.57 0.78 4.95
N VAL A 82 1.62 2.00 4.42
CA VAL A 82 2.27 2.26 3.13
C VAL A 82 3.75 2.55 3.38
N HIS A 83 4.62 1.78 2.73
CA HIS A 83 6.06 1.89 2.88
C HIS A 83 6.70 2.34 1.57
N ILE A 84 7.54 3.37 1.66
CA ILE A 84 8.41 3.83 0.56
C ILE A 84 9.83 3.56 1.06
N HIS A 85 10.57 2.73 0.33
CA HIS A 85 11.91 2.34 0.76
C HIS A 85 12.89 3.52 0.67
N GLY A 86 13.96 3.46 1.47
CA GLY A 86 15.06 4.42 1.43
C GLY A 86 15.94 4.27 0.18
N GLY A 87 17.08 4.94 0.18
CA GLY A 87 18.07 4.85 -0.91
C GLY A 87 18.07 6.04 -1.86
N GLY A 88 17.47 7.16 -1.45
CA GLY A 88 17.59 8.45 -2.14
C GLY A 88 17.06 8.45 -3.57
N PHE A 89 16.09 7.58 -3.89
CA PHE A 89 15.59 7.34 -5.25
C PHE A 89 16.63 6.80 -6.26
N VAL A 90 17.78 6.32 -5.80
CA VAL A 90 18.87 5.77 -6.64
C VAL A 90 19.23 4.33 -6.31
N ALA A 91 18.77 3.82 -5.16
CA ALA A 91 19.17 2.51 -4.66
C ALA A 91 18.07 1.84 -3.82
N GLN A 92 18.34 0.58 -3.48
CA GLN A 92 17.48 -0.30 -2.67
C GLN A 92 16.15 -0.67 -3.34
N THR A 93 15.40 -1.56 -2.70
CA THR A 93 14.12 -2.09 -3.19
C THR A 93 13.18 -2.43 -2.04
N SER A 94 11.90 -2.64 -2.34
CA SER A 94 10.93 -3.23 -1.41
C SER A 94 11.42 -4.55 -0.81
N LYS A 95 12.09 -5.37 -1.62
CA LYS A 95 12.58 -6.71 -1.25
C LYS A 95 13.73 -6.64 -0.24
N SER A 96 14.64 -5.68 -0.38
CA SER A 96 15.76 -5.50 0.56
C SER A 96 15.30 -5.18 1.99
N HIS A 97 14.11 -4.61 2.13
CA HIS A 97 13.49 -4.23 3.40
C HIS A 97 12.50 -5.30 3.92
N GLU A 98 12.20 -6.33 3.11
CA GLU A 98 11.23 -7.38 3.44
C GLU A 98 11.47 -8.08 4.80
N PRO A 99 12.71 -8.37 5.24
CA PRO A 99 12.94 -9.06 6.52
C PRO A 99 12.36 -8.32 7.74
N TYR A 100 12.64 -7.02 7.90
CA TYR A 100 12.11 -6.27 9.04
C TYR A 100 10.64 -5.90 8.84
N LEU A 101 10.18 -5.67 7.60
CA LEU A 101 8.78 -5.42 7.32
C LEU A 101 7.90 -6.63 7.67
N LYS A 102 8.41 -7.86 7.52
CA LYS A 102 7.71 -9.07 8.00
C LYS A 102 7.55 -9.05 9.53
N ASN A 103 8.61 -8.68 10.25
CA ASN A 103 8.55 -8.56 11.71
C ASN A 103 7.54 -7.49 12.12
N TRP A 104 7.54 -6.33 11.47
CA TRP A 104 6.55 -5.28 11.73
C TRP A 104 5.12 -5.73 11.43
N ALA A 105 4.88 -6.42 10.31
CA ALA A 105 3.56 -6.92 9.97
C ALA A 105 3.03 -7.92 11.01
N GLN A 106 3.94 -8.69 11.64
CA GLN A 106 3.63 -9.61 12.72
C GLN A 106 3.36 -8.87 14.04
N GLU A 107 4.28 -8.01 14.47
CA GLU A 107 4.22 -7.29 15.75
C GLU A 107 3.03 -6.33 15.83
N LEU A 108 2.78 -5.60 14.73
CA LEU A 108 1.66 -4.65 14.65
C LEU A 108 0.34 -5.33 14.29
N GLY A 109 0.40 -6.55 13.73
CA GLY A 109 -0.78 -7.22 13.20
C GLY A 109 -1.46 -6.41 12.09
N VAL A 110 -0.69 -5.73 11.23
CA VAL A 110 -1.22 -4.93 10.11
C VAL A 110 -0.58 -5.34 8.78
N PRO A 111 -1.31 -5.32 7.66
CA PRO A 111 -0.72 -5.44 6.34
C PRO A 111 0.20 -4.25 6.02
N ILE A 112 1.23 -4.50 5.22
CA ILE A 112 2.16 -3.50 4.73
C ILE A 112 2.19 -3.52 3.20
N PHE A 113 2.03 -2.37 2.58
CA PHE A 113 2.11 -2.13 1.15
C PHE A 113 3.37 -1.34 0.82
N SER A 114 4.44 -2.04 0.42
CA SER A 114 5.74 -1.44 0.13
C SER A 114 5.88 -1.13 -1.36
N ILE A 115 5.97 0.14 -1.73
CA ILE A 115 6.10 0.61 -3.12
C ILE A 115 7.53 0.31 -3.62
N ASP A 116 7.64 -0.23 -4.83
CA ASP A 116 8.90 -0.49 -5.56
C ASP A 116 8.94 0.51 -6.72
N TYR A 117 9.38 1.73 -6.42
CA TYR A 117 9.46 2.82 -7.39
C TYR A 117 10.70 2.68 -8.28
N SER A 118 10.67 3.30 -9.45
CA SER A 118 11.76 3.35 -10.42
C SER A 118 12.91 4.21 -9.90
N LEU A 119 14.13 3.79 -10.16
CA LEU A 119 15.35 4.43 -9.64
C LEU A 119 16.01 5.32 -10.69
N ALA A 120 16.61 6.42 -10.24
CA ALA A 120 17.57 7.18 -11.01
C ALA A 120 18.93 6.44 -11.06
N PRO A 121 19.72 6.63 -12.14
CA PRO A 121 19.52 7.56 -13.25
C PRO A 121 18.56 7.12 -14.35
N GLU A 122 18.12 5.85 -14.36
CA GLU A 122 17.27 5.29 -15.43
C GLU A 122 15.88 5.94 -15.46
N ALA A 123 15.35 6.32 -14.29
CA ALA A 123 14.12 7.05 -14.09
C ALA A 123 14.38 8.31 -13.25
N PRO A 124 14.79 9.43 -13.89
CA PRO A 124 15.09 10.66 -13.19
C PRO A 124 13.86 11.27 -12.49
N PHE A 125 14.13 12.22 -11.58
CA PHE A 125 13.07 13.06 -11.00
C PHE A 125 12.18 13.67 -12.11
N PRO A 126 10.84 13.70 -11.95
CA PRO A 126 10.04 13.33 -10.76
C PRO A 126 9.47 11.89 -10.79
N ARG A 127 9.99 10.98 -11.63
CA ARG A 127 9.34 9.69 -11.91
C ARG A 127 8.97 8.88 -10.65
N ALA A 128 9.93 8.68 -9.75
CA ALA A 128 9.69 7.93 -8.52
C ALA A 128 8.60 8.55 -7.62
N LEU A 129 8.47 9.89 -7.61
CA LEU A 129 7.45 10.58 -6.82
C LEU A 129 6.06 10.38 -7.41
N GLU A 130 5.92 10.45 -8.73
CA GLU A 130 4.67 10.15 -9.42
C GLU A 130 4.22 8.72 -9.12
N GLU A 131 5.14 7.75 -9.19
CA GLU A 131 4.86 6.34 -8.88
C GLU A 131 4.46 6.13 -7.41
N CYS A 132 5.14 6.80 -6.48
CA CYS A 132 4.79 6.75 -5.06
C CYS A 132 3.38 7.30 -4.81
N PHE A 133 3.06 8.46 -5.38
CA PHE A 133 1.74 9.08 -5.24
C PHE A 133 0.63 8.21 -5.86
N PHE A 134 0.85 7.73 -7.09
CA PHE A 134 -0.09 6.87 -7.79
C PHE A 134 -0.38 5.58 -7.01
N ALA A 135 0.67 4.90 -6.54
CA ALA A 135 0.52 3.65 -5.79
C ALA A 135 -0.14 3.87 -4.43
N TYR A 136 0.14 4.99 -3.76
CA TYR A 136 -0.55 5.38 -2.54
C TYR A 136 -2.06 5.58 -2.76
N CYS A 137 -2.44 6.38 -3.76
CA CYS A 137 -3.84 6.59 -4.14
C CYS A 137 -4.53 5.28 -4.52
N TRP A 138 -3.82 4.40 -5.25
CA TRP A 138 -4.32 3.08 -5.62
C TRP A 138 -4.59 2.22 -4.38
N ALA A 139 -3.69 2.24 -3.40
CA ALA A 139 -3.84 1.50 -2.14
C ALA A 139 -5.03 1.99 -1.33
N VAL A 140 -5.25 3.31 -1.23
CA VAL A 140 -6.42 3.89 -0.57
C VAL A 140 -7.71 3.44 -1.24
N LYS A 141 -7.76 3.47 -2.58
CA LYS A 141 -8.94 3.06 -3.37
C LYS A 141 -9.26 1.56 -3.23
N HIS A 142 -8.25 0.72 -3.03
CA HIS A 142 -8.36 -0.74 -2.98
C HIS A 142 -7.97 -1.32 -1.61
N CYS A 143 -8.15 -0.56 -0.53
CA CYS A 143 -7.79 -0.95 0.83
C CYS A 143 -8.44 -2.28 1.25
N ASP A 144 -9.66 -2.52 0.77
CA ASP A 144 -10.45 -3.73 0.96
C ASP A 144 -9.78 -4.99 0.37
N LEU A 145 -9.07 -4.84 -0.76
CA LEU A 145 -8.26 -5.91 -1.38
C LEU A 145 -6.96 -6.14 -0.62
N LEU A 146 -6.40 -5.08 -0.02
CA LEU A 146 -5.15 -5.14 0.74
C LEU A 146 -5.31 -5.67 2.16
N GLY A 147 -6.54 -6.03 2.55
CA GLY A 147 -6.84 -6.60 3.86
C GLY A 147 -7.03 -5.54 4.94
N GLU A 148 -7.51 -4.36 4.59
CA GLU A 148 -7.85 -3.26 5.50
C GLU A 148 -9.37 -2.93 5.46
N THR A 149 -9.94 -2.66 6.64
CA THR A 149 -11.31 -2.21 6.85
C THR A 149 -11.34 -0.69 6.69
N GLN A 150 -11.48 -0.22 5.45
CA GLN A 150 -11.96 1.10 5.03
C GLN A 150 -11.51 2.33 5.87
N VAL A 151 -10.67 3.16 5.25
CA VAL A 151 -10.06 4.39 5.79
C VAL A 151 -11.06 5.38 6.39
N GLN A 152 -10.80 5.83 7.61
CA GLN A 152 -11.18 7.14 8.12
C GLN A 152 -9.88 7.98 8.14
N LEU A 153 -9.78 9.06 7.36
CA LEU A 153 -8.52 9.81 7.17
C LEU A 153 -8.17 10.66 8.41
N GLU A 154 -6.97 10.46 8.96
CA GLU A 154 -6.38 11.26 10.02
C GLU A 154 -4.89 11.48 9.71
N SER A 155 -4.41 12.72 9.79
CA SER A 155 -3.08 13.15 9.31
C SER A 155 -2.06 13.40 10.44
N GLY A 156 -0.80 12.96 10.25
CA GLY A 156 0.41 13.40 10.98
C GLY A 156 1.14 12.26 11.72
N TYR A 157 2.48 12.14 11.81
CA TYR A 157 3.62 13.05 11.61
C TYR A 157 4.86 12.29 11.08
N ALA A 158 5.77 13.02 10.43
CA ALA A 158 7.06 12.57 9.93
C ALA A 158 8.19 12.75 10.95
N LEU A 159 9.10 11.76 11.07
CA LEU A 159 10.54 11.85 11.46
C LEU A 159 11.17 10.52 10.96
N GLN A 160 12.24 10.39 10.18
CA GLN A 160 13.48 11.14 9.99
C GLN A 160 14.12 10.69 8.65
N GLY A 161 14.59 11.61 7.79
CA GLY A 161 15.55 11.34 6.69
C GLY A 161 15.15 10.41 5.53
N THR A 162 14.02 9.72 5.61
CA THR A 162 13.45 8.84 4.58
C THR A 162 11.99 9.26 4.44
N VAL A 163 11.45 9.39 3.24
CA VAL A 163 10.01 9.65 3.05
C VAL A 163 9.24 8.38 3.42
N GLN A 164 9.15 8.06 4.72
CA GLN A 164 8.17 7.13 5.24
C GLN A 164 6.87 7.92 5.41
N VAL A 165 5.95 7.80 4.45
CA VAL A 165 4.56 8.21 4.66
C VAL A 165 3.89 7.16 5.55
N GLY A 166 4.13 7.25 6.86
CA GLY A 166 3.37 6.53 7.85
C GLY A 166 2.01 7.20 8.04
N ILE A 167 0.99 6.75 7.30
CA ILE A 167 -0.40 7.11 7.64
C ILE A 167 -0.90 6.06 8.61
N SER A 168 -0.78 6.36 9.91
CA SER A 168 -1.62 5.73 10.92
C SER A 168 -2.84 6.63 11.07
N ALA A 169 -3.96 6.22 10.49
CA ALA A 169 -5.23 6.81 10.88
C ALA A 169 -5.79 6.05 12.07
N SER A 170 -5.55 6.58 13.27
CA SER A 170 -6.26 6.16 14.47
C SER A 170 -7.15 7.32 14.92
N LEU A 171 -8.46 7.19 14.74
CA LEU A 171 -9.44 7.85 15.60
C LEU A 171 -10.73 7.04 15.71
N CYS A 172 -10.87 6.38 16.86
CA CYS A 172 -12.13 6.36 17.59
C CYS A 172 -11.79 6.83 19.01
N PRO A 173 -12.41 7.91 19.48
CA PRO A 173 -13.57 7.67 20.33
C PRO A 173 -14.69 8.69 20.05
N PHE A 174 -15.91 8.24 19.79
CA PHE A 174 -17.12 8.76 20.43
C PHE A 174 -18.30 7.88 20.01
N GLY A 175 -18.80 7.11 20.97
CA GLY A 175 -19.90 6.18 20.76
C GLY A 175 -20.05 5.13 21.86
N GLN A 176 -19.57 5.38 23.08
CA GLN A 176 -20.16 4.72 24.25
C GLN A 176 -21.41 5.51 24.60
N GLN A 177 -22.57 4.98 24.21
CA GLN A 177 -23.79 5.29 24.97
C GLN A 177 -23.59 4.74 26.39
N PRO A 178 -23.92 5.50 27.45
CA PRO A 178 -24.03 4.93 28.78
C PRO A 178 -25.17 3.92 28.77
N MET A 179 -24.88 2.69 29.22
CA MET A 179 -25.90 1.79 29.70
C MET A 179 -26.34 2.30 31.08
N GLU A 180 -27.48 2.97 31.13
CA GLU A 180 -28.54 2.87 32.15
C GLU A 180 -29.77 3.70 31.73
#